data_AF-A0A929GLX9-F1
#
_entry.id   AF-A0A929GLX9-F1
#
_cell.length_a   1.000
_cell.length_b   1.000
_cell.length_c   1.000
_cell.angle_alpha   90.00
_cell.angle_beta   90.00
_cell.angle_gamma   90.00
#
_symmetry.space_group_name_H-M   'P 1'
#
loop_
_entity.id
_entity.type
_entity.pdbx_description
1 polymer ?
#
loop_
_entity_poly.entity_id
_entity_poly.type
_entity_poly.pdbx_seq_one_letter_code
_entity_poly.pdbx_strand_id
1 'polypeptide(L)'
;MEIKGLDQSVQCEQFGTSAEAIMENNELKDYSNFSKEELLEKLKVIIESENITKIKNDVDTIKVAFYKRHKSEIEEDKTSFLAQDGNKEEDYKLPIDDCETRLKELLSIYRGKRDDHNKAIELEHQKNFEAKQQVIENLKALVEKGDGDAAAFDSFKKLQKEWSSIGQIDKAKLNDIWKSYHLYVENFYNILKVNKELKDLDLKKNFEAKNSLCEQAESLILEPMVVEAFRKLQDIHDAWREIGPVNNELKEEQWNRFKSASVIINKKHQDYFEGIKQEQVANLNLKKELCDKVVIINSSDISTRKTWETATEQVIDIQKIWKTIGFAPKKENTRIYEAFKSLCNDFFNRKKDYFVAKKENYSKNISLKKEICEKIEEYKLSEDWSKATSAILELQKSWKEIGIIPKKESDELWGRFRKSCDEFFARKALHFSEMEKVYEENLTEKLSIIEELKSFTAETPEKALDLLKAIQNKWGKIGYVPIKTRDRVLNEYRDIINNLFKTYKGSMYEHKMEKFKSKVSSIKANKGSLNHDRERLINKIKQLEADVILLENNIGFFAKSKNAQAMINDVENKIKATKENVISLKEKVKIIDNQ
;
A
#
# COMPACT_ATOMS: atom_id res chain seq x y z
N MET A 1 6.19 76.65 49.32
CA MET A 1 7.41 75.86 49.05
C MET A 1 7.03 74.40 49.13
N GLU A 2 6.45 73.92 48.03
CA GLU A 2 6.07 72.53 47.82
C GLU A 2 7.33 71.77 47.40
N ILE A 3 7.87 70.93 48.28
CA ILE A 3 8.98 70.06 47.91
C ILE A 3 8.39 68.69 47.60
N LYS A 4 8.36 68.42 46.29
CA LYS A 4 8.10 67.14 45.63
C LYS A 4 8.88 66.01 46.33
N GLY A 5 8.23 65.27 47.22
CA GLY A 5 8.69 63.96 47.65
C GLY A 5 8.41 62.98 46.52
N LEU A 6 9.45 62.68 45.73
CA LEU A 6 9.36 61.83 44.55
C LEU A 6 8.68 60.50 44.86
N ASP A 7 7.72 60.19 43.99
CA ASP A 7 7.17 58.88 43.74
C ASP A 7 8.28 57.89 43.29
N GLN A 8 9.01 57.35 44.28
CA GLN A 8 10.11 56.37 44.09
C GLN A 8 9.61 54.92 44.13
N SER A 9 8.32 54.71 44.38
CA SER A 9 7.71 53.38 44.57
C SER A 9 7.06 52.81 43.30
N VAL A 10 6.59 53.66 42.39
CA VAL A 10 5.84 53.25 41.18
C VAL A 10 6.75 52.74 40.05
N GLN A 11 8.04 53.08 40.01
CA GLN A 11 8.94 52.61 38.95
C GLN A 11 9.43 51.16 39.10
N CYS A 12 9.24 50.53 40.27
CA CYS A 12 9.61 49.13 40.47
C CYS A 12 8.54 48.15 39.97
N GLU A 13 7.29 48.61 39.75
CA GLU A 13 6.18 47.77 39.29
C GLU A 13 6.22 47.41 37.81
N GLN A 14 6.91 48.19 36.97
CA GLN A 14 6.94 47.93 35.52
C GLN A 14 7.83 46.76 35.10
N PHE A 15 8.62 46.18 36.01
CA PHE A 15 9.56 45.10 35.69
C PHE A 15 9.19 43.73 36.30
N GLY A 16 8.10 43.64 37.06
CA GLY A 16 7.75 42.44 37.84
C GLY A 16 6.62 41.56 37.28
N THR A 17 5.88 41.99 36.25
CA THR A 17 4.54 41.43 35.99
C THR A 17 4.41 40.39 34.86
N SER A 18 5.50 39.85 34.31
CA SER A 18 5.38 38.85 33.21
C SER A 18 6.04 37.49 33.45
N ALA A 19 6.74 37.26 34.57
CA ALA A 19 7.64 36.10 34.70
C ALA A 19 7.27 35.07 35.79
N GLU A 20 6.07 35.14 36.37
CA GLU A 20 5.69 34.25 37.50
C GLU A 20 5.04 32.91 37.09
N ALA A 21 5.13 32.53 35.82
CA ALA A 21 4.85 31.17 35.41
C ALA A 21 6.05 30.66 34.62
N ILE A 22 6.59 29.48 34.98
CA ILE A 22 7.76 28.74 34.42
C ILE A 22 8.96 28.86 35.40
N MET A 23 9.42 27.89 36.21
CA MET A 23 9.23 26.44 36.29
C MET A 23 9.55 25.97 37.72
N GLU A 24 8.67 25.17 38.34
CA GLU A 24 9.14 24.10 39.23
C GLU A 24 9.31 22.84 38.38
N ASN A 25 10.53 22.35 38.35
CA ASN A 25 10.95 21.16 37.61
C ASN A 25 10.45 19.92 38.36
N ASN A 26 9.13 19.66 38.31
CA ASN A 26 8.60 18.36 38.68
C ASN A 26 8.84 17.42 37.49
N GLU A 27 9.63 16.38 37.71
CA GLU A 27 9.79 15.26 36.79
C GLU A 27 8.40 14.81 36.31
N LEU A 28 8.07 15.13 35.06
CA LEU A 28 6.82 14.70 34.42
C LEU A 28 6.85 13.18 34.31
N LYS A 29 6.11 12.51 35.21
CA LYS A 29 5.92 11.06 35.14
C LYS A 29 5.07 10.73 33.91
N ASP A 30 5.55 9.81 33.09
CA ASP A 30 4.82 9.38 31.91
C ASP A 30 3.73 8.37 32.29
N TYR A 31 2.47 8.81 32.17
CA TYR A 31 1.29 7.99 32.45
C TYR A 31 0.69 7.32 31.20
N SER A 32 1.35 7.44 30.04
CA SER A 32 0.81 7.00 28.74
C SER A 32 0.62 5.48 28.63
N ASN A 33 1.27 4.67 29.46
CA ASN A 33 1.24 3.21 29.37
C ASN A 33 0.29 2.50 30.35
N PHE A 34 -0.31 3.20 31.33
CA PHE A 34 -1.18 2.60 32.36
C PHE A 34 -2.65 2.42 31.92
N SER A 35 -3.28 1.30 32.26
CA SER A 35 -4.71 1.04 32.00
C SER A 35 -5.66 2.04 32.70
N LYS A 36 -6.95 2.06 32.31
CA LYS A 36 -7.96 2.95 32.91
C LYS A 36 -8.03 2.79 34.43
N GLU A 37 -8.04 1.55 34.92
CA GLU A 37 -8.07 1.20 36.34
C GLU A 37 -6.77 1.59 37.06
N GLU A 38 -5.62 1.35 36.44
CA GLU A 38 -4.33 1.77 37.00
C GLU A 38 -4.18 3.29 37.08
N LEU A 39 -4.72 4.04 36.10
CA LEU A 39 -4.74 5.50 36.14
C LEU A 39 -5.62 6.02 37.29
N LEU A 40 -6.76 5.39 37.54
CA LEU A 40 -7.65 5.73 38.66
C LEU A 40 -7.00 5.43 40.01
N GLU A 41 -6.35 4.28 40.14
CA GLU A 41 -5.66 3.90 41.39
C GLU A 41 -4.47 4.82 41.66
N LYS A 42 -3.69 5.17 40.62
CA LYS A 42 -2.63 6.18 40.74
C LYS A 42 -3.19 7.56 41.09
N LEU A 43 -4.29 7.98 40.48
CA LEU A 43 -4.94 9.25 40.80
C LEU A 43 -5.40 9.28 42.26
N LYS A 44 -5.97 8.18 42.76
CA LYS A 44 -6.37 8.05 44.16
C LYS A 44 -5.17 8.17 45.10
N VAL A 45 -4.11 7.39 44.86
CA VAL A 45 -2.86 7.45 45.66
C VAL A 45 -2.26 8.85 45.64
N ILE A 46 -2.30 9.52 44.48
CA ILE A 46 -1.78 10.88 44.33
C ILE A 46 -2.63 11.88 45.14
N ILE A 47 -3.96 11.77 45.10
CA ILE A 47 -4.88 12.61 45.90
C ILE A 47 -4.74 12.35 47.41
N GLU A 48 -4.33 11.15 47.80
CA GLU A 48 -4.05 10.75 49.20
C GLU A 48 -2.64 11.15 49.66
N SER A 49 -1.66 11.20 48.75
CA SER A 49 -0.30 11.66 49.05
C SER A 49 -0.32 13.17 49.27
N GLU A 50 0.06 13.65 50.45
CA GLU A 50 -0.10 15.06 50.80
C GLU A 50 0.95 15.97 50.13
N ASN A 51 0.52 16.72 49.10
CA ASN A 51 0.92 18.11 48.79
C ASN A 51 0.19 18.56 47.49
N ILE A 52 -0.93 19.27 47.64
CA ILE A 52 -1.85 19.62 46.54
C ILE A 52 -1.17 20.45 45.43
N THR A 53 -0.16 21.25 45.80
CA THR A 53 0.63 22.09 44.89
C THR A 53 1.44 21.27 43.89
N LYS A 54 2.05 20.15 44.32
CA LYS A 54 2.90 19.31 43.48
C LYS A 54 2.11 18.37 42.56
N ILE A 55 0.86 18.09 42.94
CA ILE A 55 -0.01 17.09 42.34
C ILE A 55 -0.73 17.61 41.08
N LYS A 56 -0.84 18.93 40.90
CA LYS A 56 -1.61 19.56 39.81
C LYS A 56 -1.22 19.03 38.43
N ASN A 57 0.08 18.99 38.13
CA ASN A 57 0.59 18.54 36.84
C ASN A 57 0.32 17.05 36.62
N ASP A 58 0.49 16.21 37.65
CA ASP A 58 0.22 14.78 37.55
C ASP A 58 -1.27 14.49 37.33
N VAL A 59 -2.17 15.21 38.02
CA VAL A 59 -3.62 15.10 37.83
C VAL A 59 -4.03 15.49 36.42
N ASP A 60 -3.49 16.59 35.88
CA ASP A 60 -3.78 17.03 34.52
C ASP A 60 -3.25 16.02 33.48
N THR A 61 -2.06 15.44 33.72
CA THR A 61 -1.45 14.43 32.84
C THR A 61 -2.25 13.13 32.84
N ILE A 62 -2.68 12.65 34.01
CA ILE A 62 -3.54 11.46 34.17
C ILE A 62 -4.90 11.69 33.52
N LYS A 63 -5.50 12.88 33.69
CA LYS A 63 -6.77 13.24 33.05
C LYS A 63 -6.67 13.16 31.53
N VAL A 64 -5.62 13.75 30.95
CA VAL A 64 -5.40 13.71 29.49
C VAL A 64 -5.17 12.27 29.01
N ALA A 65 -4.36 11.48 29.72
CA ALA A 65 -4.11 10.07 29.39
C ALA A 65 -5.40 9.22 29.45
N PHE A 66 -6.24 9.43 30.46
CA PHE A 66 -7.52 8.72 30.62
C PHE A 66 -8.48 9.04 29.46
N TYR A 67 -8.71 10.32 29.15
CA TYR A 67 -9.63 10.68 28.06
C TYR A 67 -9.10 10.25 26.69
N LYS A 68 -7.78 10.22 26.47
CA LYS A 68 -7.19 9.69 25.24
C LYS A 68 -7.47 8.19 25.08
N ARG A 69 -7.32 7.40 26.15
CA ARG A 69 -7.67 5.96 26.16
C ARG A 69 -9.15 5.73 26.01
N HIS A 70 -9.97 6.42 26.80
CA HIS A 70 -11.42 6.32 26.75
C HIS A 70 -11.96 6.66 25.35
N LYS A 71 -11.38 7.66 24.68
CA LYS A 71 -11.71 7.95 23.28
C LYS A 71 -11.32 6.81 22.32
N SER A 72 -10.14 6.20 22.51
CA SER A 72 -9.69 5.06 21.71
C SER A 72 -10.62 3.85 21.86
N GLU A 73 -11.04 3.54 23.09
CA GLU A 73 -11.97 2.44 23.36
C GLU A 73 -13.37 2.71 22.77
N ILE A 74 -13.86 3.95 22.84
CA ILE A 74 -15.11 4.34 22.15
C ILE A 74 -14.99 4.20 20.63
N GLU A 75 -13.84 4.56 20.04
CA GLU A 75 -13.60 4.40 18.61
C GLU A 75 -13.52 2.90 18.21
N GLU A 76 -12.93 2.05 19.04
CA GLU A 76 -12.90 0.58 18.88
C GLU A 76 -14.29 -0.06 19.03
N ASP A 77 -15.08 0.38 20.01
CA ASP A 77 -16.46 -0.09 20.20
C ASP A 77 -17.36 0.38 19.05
N LYS A 78 -17.21 1.63 18.60
CA LYS A 78 -17.96 2.17 17.46
C LYS A 78 -17.63 1.41 16.18
N THR A 79 -16.35 1.13 15.93
CA THR A 79 -15.92 0.36 14.74
C THR A 79 -16.40 -1.09 14.80
N SER A 80 -16.35 -1.73 15.98
CA SER A 80 -16.87 -3.08 16.19
C SER A 80 -18.39 -3.17 16.02
N PHE A 81 -19.13 -2.15 16.48
CA PHE A 81 -20.58 -2.06 16.31
C PHE A 81 -20.99 -1.87 14.84
N LEU A 82 -20.27 -1.02 14.10
CA LEU A 82 -20.49 -0.80 12.66
C LEU A 82 -20.11 -2.01 11.79
N ALA A 83 -19.25 -2.90 12.28
CA ALA A 83 -18.85 -4.12 11.58
C ALA A 83 -19.89 -5.26 11.65
N GLN A 84 -20.89 -5.15 12.54
CA GLN A 84 -21.99 -6.11 12.62
C GLN A 84 -23.07 -5.80 11.57
N ASP A 85 -23.41 -6.81 10.77
CA ASP A 85 -24.33 -6.69 9.64
C ASP A 85 -25.73 -6.22 10.10
N GLY A 86 -26.20 -5.08 9.57
CA GLY A 86 -27.51 -4.50 9.88
C GLY A 86 -27.52 -3.31 10.86
N ASN A 87 -26.39 -2.96 11.48
CA ASN A 87 -26.31 -1.80 12.39
C ASN A 87 -26.12 -0.47 11.63
N LYS A 88 -26.87 0.56 12.01
CA LYS A 88 -26.70 1.93 11.49
C LYS A 88 -25.98 2.79 12.52
N GLU A 89 -25.24 3.79 12.05
CA GLU A 89 -24.49 4.72 12.91
C GLU A 89 -25.39 5.48 13.91
N GLU A 90 -26.68 5.63 13.57
CA GLU A 90 -27.72 6.29 14.38
C GLU A 90 -28.15 5.46 15.61
N ASP A 91 -27.93 4.13 15.61
CA ASP A 91 -28.35 3.22 16.68
C ASP A 91 -27.28 3.03 17.77
N TYR A 92 -26.07 3.57 17.57
CA TYR A 92 -24.97 3.46 18.54
C TYR A 92 -25.21 4.37 19.75
N LYS A 93 -25.38 3.76 20.92
CA LYS A 93 -25.46 4.47 22.22
C LYS A 93 -24.13 4.35 22.95
N LEU A 94 -23.61 5.49 23.42
CA LEU A 94 -22.43 5.53 24.27
C LEU A 94 -22.68 4.72 25.55
N PRO A 95 -21.86 3.69 25.85
CA PRO A 95 -21.91 2.98 27.11
C PRO A 95 -21.61 3.93 28.28
N ILE A 96 -22.33 3.79 29.39
CA ILE A 96 -21.98 4.47 30.64
C ILE A 96 -20.75 3.76 31.20
N ASP A 97 -19.61 4.43 31.21
CA ASP A 97 -18.35 3.89 31.73
C ASP A 97 -18.25 4.18 33.25
N ASP A 98 -18.29 3.14 34.07
CA ASP A 98 -18.11 3.22 35.53
C ASP A 98 -16.76 3.86 35.90
N CYS A 99 -15.73 3.68 35.06
CA CYS A 99 -14.42 4.31 35.24
C CYS A 99 -14.48 5.83 35.03
N GLU A 100 -15.31 6.33 34.11
CA GLU A 100 -15.47 7.78 33.88
C GLU A 100 -16.18 8.44 35.07
N THR A 101 -17.18 7.76 35.64
CA THR A 101 -17.89 8.22 36.84
C THR A 101 -16.92 8.31 38.03
N ARG A 102 -16.12 7.26 38.24
CA ARG A 102 -15.10 7.21 39.30
C ARG A 102 -14.00 8.26 39.12
N LEU A 103 -13.61 8.57 37.88
CA LEU A 103 -12.70 9.69 37.59
C LEU A 103 -13.31 11.03 38.01
N LYS A 104 -14.57 11.29 37.65
CA LYS A 104 -15.28 12.53 37.98
C LYS A 104 -15.39 12.73 39.49
N GLU A 105 -15.64 11.67 40.25
CA GLU A 105 -15.65 11.69 41.71
C GLU A 105 -14.28 12.06 42.28
N LEU A 106 -13.20 11.38 41.85
CA LEU A 106 -11.83 11.69 42.29
C LEU A 106 -11.42 13.13 41.95
N LEU A 107 -11.78 13.62 40.76
CA LEU A 107 -11.55 15.02 40.37
C LEU A 107 -12.39 16.02 41.17
N SER A 108 -13.57 15.61 41.64
CA SER A 108 -14.38 16.43 42.55
C SER A 108 -13.72 16.55 43.92
N ILE A 109 -13.21 15.43 44.46
CA ILE A 109 -12.45 15.40 45.72
C ILE A 109 -11.19 16.27 45.60
N TYR A 110 -10.45 16.16 44.50
CA TYR A 110 -9.27 17.00 44.24
C TYR A 110 -9.63 18.49 44.17
N ARG A 111 -10.72 18.85 43.45
CA ARG A 111 -11.20 20.24 43.38
C ARG A 111 -11.55 20.78 44.78
N GLY A 112 -12.29 20.01 45.57
CA GLY A 112 -12.61 20.36 46.96
C GLY A 112 -11.36 20.63 47.80
N LYS A 113 -10.41 19.67 47.84
CA LYS A 113 -9.15 19.83 48.58
C LYS A 113 -8.35 21.05 48.12
N ARG A 114 -8.29 21.30 46.81
CA ARG A 114 -7.59 22.46 46.23
C ARG A 114 -8.25 23.78 46.62
N ASP A 115 -9.57 23.84 46.55
CA ASP A 115 -10.31 25.05 46.91
C ASP A 115 -10.20 25.32 48.41
N ASP A 116 -10.19 24.28 49.26
CA ASP A 116 -9.93 24.40 50.70
C ASP A 116 -8.50 24.84 51.01
N HIS A 117 -7.50 24.33 50.29
CA HIS A 117 -6.11 24.77 50.40
C HIS A 117 -5.94 26.24 49.99
N ASN A 118 -6.56 26.66 48.87
CA ASN A 118 -6.54 28.05 48.44
C ASN A 118 -7.22 28.96 49.47
N LYS A 119 -8.37 28.55 50.01
CA LYS A 119 -9.03 29.29 51.11
C LYS A 119 -8.14 29.38 52.35
N ALA A 120 -7.41 28.32 52.71
CA ALA A 120 -6.48 28.34 53.84
C ALA A 120 -5.34 29.34 53.61
N ILE A 121 -4.77 29.39 52.40
CA ILE A 121 -3.76 30.38 52.01
C ILE A 121 -4.34 31.80 52.03
N GLU A 122 -5.53 32.01 51.46
CA GLU A 122 -6.20 33.32 51.49
C GLU A 122 -6.44 33.79 52.92
N LEU A 123 -6.87 32.89 53.80
CA LEU A 123 -7.10 33.18 55.22
C LEU A 123 -5.78 33.45 55.98
N GLU A 124 -4.70 32.74 55.65
CA GLU A 124 -3.36 33.03 56.17
C GLU A 124 -2.85 34.39 55.69
N HIS A 125 -2.96 34.69 54.41
CA HIS A 125 -2.61 35.99 53.84
C HIS A 125 -3.43 37.12 54.45
N GLN A 126 -4.72 36.90 54.72
CA GLN A 126 -5.59 37.87 55.38
C GLN A 126 -5.19 38.08 56.85
N LYS A 127 -4.84 37.02 57.58
CA LYS A 127 -4.28 37.14 58.94
C LYS A 127 -2.95 37.89 58.95
N ASN A 128 -2.07 37.60 58.01
CA ASN A 128 -0.79 38.30 57.84
C ASN A 128 -1.02 39.77 57.46
N PHE A 129 -2.02 40.07 56.63
CA PHE A 129 -2.44 41.42 56.28
C PHE A 129 -2.90 42.20 57.51
N GLU A 130 -3.80 41.63 58.31
CA GLU A 130 -4.29 42.23 59.54
C GLU A 130 -3.15 42.44 60.55
N ALA A 131 -2.25 41.47 60.70
CA ALA A 131 -1.07 41.61 61.55
C ALA A 131 -0.15 42.74 61.09
N LYS A 132 0.13 42.87 59.79
CA LYS A 132 0.94 43.99 59.26
C LYS A 132 0.23 45.33 59.42
N GLN A 133 -1.10 45.37 59.26
CA GLN A 133 -1.88 46.57 59.49
C GLN A 133 -1.85 46.98 60.98
N GLN A 134 -1.92 46.03 61.90
CA GLN A 134 -1.77 46.29 63.34
C GLN A 134 -0.38 46.84 63.68
N VAL A 135 0.68 46.30 63.07
CA VAL A 135 2.04 46.85 63.23
C VAL A 135 2.11 48.29 62.74
N ILE A 136 1.46 48.62 61.62
CA ILE A 136 1.39 49.99 61.10
C ILE A 136 0.61 50.91 62.05
N GLU A 137 -0.51 50.47 62.63
CA GLU A 137 -1.25 51.24 63.62
C GLU A 137 -0.43 51.47 64.90
N ASN A 138 0.29 50.45 65.37
CA ASN A 138 1.18 50.57 66.52
C ASN A 138 2.35 51.53 66.24
N LEU A 139 2.92 51.49 65.03
CA LEU A 139 3.93 52.46 64.58
C LEU A 139 3.35 53.88 64.54
N LYS A 140 2.13 54.05 64.03
CA LYS A 140 1.44 55.34 64.00
C LYS A 140 1.21 55.89 65.41
N ALA A 141 0.73 55.07 66.34
CA ALA A 141 0.54 55.48 67.74
C ALA A 141 1.86 55.89 68.41
N LEU A 142 2.96 55.19 68.09
CA LEU A 142 4.29 55.50 68.58
C LEU A 142 4.82 56.84 68.01
N VAL A 143 4.52 57.13 66.75
CA VAL A 143 4.80 58.43 66.11
C VAL A 143 3.95 59.55 66.71
N GLU A 144 2.65 59.33 66.94
CA GLU A 144 1.74 60.35 67.52
C GLU A 144 2.08 60.71 68.97
N LYS A 145 2.66 59.77 69.73
CA LYS A 145 3.07 60.00 71.11
C LYS A 145 4.23 61.01 71.23
N GLY A 146 5.05 61.16 70.19
CA GLY A 146 6.10 62.18 70.11
C GLY A 146 7.33 61.97 71.02
N ASP A 147 7.41 60.86 71.76
CA ASP A 147 8.52 60.55 72.68
C ASP A 147 9.68 59.87 71.93
N GLY A 148 10.84 60.55 71.85
CA GLY A 148 12.06 60.09 71.15
C GLY A 148 13.04 59.27 72.00
N ASP A 149 12.58 58.66 73.09
CA ASP A 149 13.42 58.04 74.11
C ASP A 149 13.89 56.62 73.74
N ALA A 150 14.89 56.11 74.45
CA ALA A 150 15.44 54.76 74.22
C ALA A 150 14.36 53.65 74.28
N ALA A 151 13.36 53.78 75.14
CA ALA A 151 12.24 52.83 75.23
C ALA A 151 11.32 52.86 73.99
N ALA A 152 11.15 54.02 73.35
CA ALA A 152 10.42 54.16 72.09
C ALA A 152 11.20 53.51 70.94
N PHE A 153 12.54 53.64 70.93
CA PHE A 153 13.41 52.96 69.97
C PHE A 153 13.41 51.43 70.11
N ASP A 154 13.43 50.91 71.33
CA ASP A 154 13.32 49.47 71.58
C ASP A 154 11.97 48.90 71.14
N SER A 155 10.89 49.66 71.38
CA SER A 155 9.54 49.32 70.93
C SER A 155 9.44 49.34 69.40
N PHE A 156 10.06 50.34 68.74
CA PHE A 156 10.17 50.40 67.28
C PHE A 156 10.94 49.20 66.72
N LYS A 157 12.07 48.80 67.33
CA LYS A 157 12.81 47.60 66.89
C LYS A 157 12.03 46.31 67.08
N LYS A 158 11.19 46.20 68.11
CA LYS A 158 10.26 45.07 68.25
C LYS A 158 9.24 45.06 67.12
N LEU A 159 8.62 46.19 66.80
CA LEU A 159 7.68 46.32 65.69
C LEU A 159 8.32 46.02 64.33
N GLN A 160 9.58 46.39 64.11
CA GLN A 160 10.33 45.99 62.91
C GLN A 160 10.58 44.47 62.86
N LYS A 161 10.95 43.84 63.97
CA LYS A 161 11.12 42.38 64.04
C LYS A 161 9.80 41.66 63.80
N GLU A 162 8.71 42.16 64.37
CA GLU A 162 7.36 41.64 64.14
C GLU A 162 6.98 41.76 62.66
N TRP A 163 7.21 42.93 62.06
CA TRP A 163 7.01 43.15 60.62
C TRP A 163 7.74 42.12 59.75
N SER A 164 9.04 41.92 59.99
CA SER A 164 9.86 40.95 59.25
C SER A 164 9.49 39.49 59.53
N SER A 165 8.90 39.20 60.69
CA SER A 165 8.46 37.84 61.03
C SER A 165 7.11 37.47 60.41
N ILE A 166 6.33 38.45 59.97
CA ILE A 166 5.02 38.20 59.35
C ILE A 166 5.22 37.75 57.91
N GLY A 167 4.57 36.62 57.57
CA GLY A 167 4.68 35.96 56.28
C GLY A 167 4.10 36.73 55.08
N GLN A 168 3.89 35.99 54.00
CA GLN A 168 3.42 36.55 52.72
C GLN A 168 1.98 37.08 52.83
N ILE A 169 1.73 38.12 52.03
CA ILE A 169 0.43 38.78 51.87
C ILE A 169 0.09 38.79 50.40
N ASP A 170 -1.21 38.91 50.10
CA ASP A 170 -1.71 39.18 48.76
C ASP A 170 -0.93 40.32 48.06
N LYS A 171 -0.44 40.02 46.85
CA LYS A 171 0.37 40.92 46.02
C LYS A 171 -0.35 42.22 45.70
N ALA A 172 -1.69 42.17 45.55
CA ALA A 172 -2.48 43.35 45.25
C ALA A 172 -2.42 44.40 46.38
N LYS A 173 -2.32 43.96 47.64
CA LYS A 173 -2.32 44.84 48.82
C LYS A 173 -0.90 45.17 49.32
N LEU A 174 0.10 44.45 48.82
CA LEU A 174 1.48 44.53 49.29
C LEU A 174 2.06 45.95 49.15
N ASN A 175 1.77 46.63 48.04
CA ASN A 175 2.38 47.94 47.77
C ASN A 175 1.84 49.05 48.67
N ASP A 176 0.53 49.07 48.92
CA ASP A 176 -0.08 50.08 49.78
C ASP A 176 0.33 49.92 51.25
N ILE A 177 0.48 48.67 51.70
CA ILE A 177 1.00 48.33 53.02
C ILE A 177 2.44 48.79 53.18
N TRP A 178 3.31 48.49 52.22
CA TRP A 178 4.72 48.92 52.26
C TRP A 178 4.87 50.44 52.23
N LYS A 179 4.10 51.14 51.39
CA LYS A 179 4.07 52.62 51.36
C LYS A 179 3.70 53.19 52.73
N SER A 180 2.64 52.65 53.34
CA SER A 180 2.17 53.08 54.65
C SER A 180 3.22 52.82 55.73
N TYR A 181 3.81 51.62 55.75
CA TYR A 181 4.88 51.26 56.67
C TYR A 181 6.09 52.20 56.54
N HIS A 182 6.60 52.41 55.33
CA HIS A 182 7.74 53.29 55.09
C HIS A 182 7.46 54.74 55.52
N LEU A 183 6.25 55.26 55.27
CA LEU A 183 5.86 56.59 55.71
C LEU A 183 5.96 56.75 57.24
N TYR A 184 5.42 55.80 58.00
CA TYR A 184 5.48 55.87 59.48
C TYR A 184 6.88 55.60 60.02
N VAL A 185 7.66 54.73 59.35
CA VAL A 185 9.08 54.55 59.65
C VAL A 185 9.85 55.86 59.47
N GLU A 186 9.69 56.54 58.33
CA GLU A 186 10.33 57.85 58.08
C GLU A 186 9.90 58.90 59.11
N ASN A 187 8.61 58.97 59.44
CA ASN A 187 8.09 59.87 60.46
C ASN A 187 8.70 59.56 61.85
N PHE A 188 8.91 58.29 62.20
CA PHE A 188 9.58 57.91 63.43
C PHE A 188 11.05 58.37 63.47
N TYR A 189 11.82 58.16 62.39
CA TYR A 189 13.20 58.67 62.30
C TYR A 189 13.28 60.21 62.32
N ASN A 190 12.22 60.92 61.93
CA ASN A 190 12.12 62.37 62.07
C ASN A 190 11.93 62.79 63.53
N ILE A 191 11.20 62.02 64.33
CA ILE A 191 11.02 62.24 65.78
C ILE A 191 12.29 61.86 66.56
N LEU A 192 12.94 60.76 66.18
CA LEU A 192 14.20 60.29 66.80
C LEU A 192 15.37 61.27 66.62
N LYS A 193 15.19 62.32 65.81
CA LYS A 193 16.16 63.42 65.60
C LYS A 193 16.58 64.11 66.90
N VAL A 194 15.82 63.93 67.99
CA VAL A 194 16.17 64.39 69.35
C VAL A 194 17.32 63.58 69.97
N ASN A 195 17.49 62.29 69.62
CA ASN A 195 18.59 61.40 70.02
C ASN A 195 19.53 61.09 68.83
N LYS A 196 20.46 62.01 68.54
CA LYS A 196 21.29 62.03 67.33
C LYS A 196 22.17 60.79 67.13
N GLU A 197 22.77 60.25 68.19
CA GLU A 197 23.74 59.14 68.10
C GLU A 197 23.12 57.80 67.70
N LEU A 198 21.96 57.45 68.26
CA LEU A 198 21.26 56.20 67.92
C LEU A 198 20.75 56.21 66.48
N LYS A 199 20.28 57.37 66.01
CA LYS A 199 19.86 57.58 64.64
C LYS A 199 21.01 57.41 63.66
N ASP A 200 22.13 58.10 63.90
CA ASP A 200 23.28 58.08 62.99
C ASP A 200 23.90 56.68 62.89
N LEU A 201 23.95 55.93 64.00
CA LEU A 201 24.43 54.56 64.03
C LEU A 201 23.52 53.59 63.25
N ASP A 202 22.20 53.75 63.33
CA ASP A 202 21.24 52.91 62.62
C ASP A 202 21.18 53.23 61.11
N LEU A 203 21.23 54.52 60.74
CA LEU A 203 21.36 54.94 59.34
C LEU A 203 22.66 54.42 58.71
N LYS A 204 23.76 54.37 59.48
CA LYS A 204 25.03 53.79 59.02
C LYS A 204 24.91 52.28 58.80
N LYS A 205 24.25 51.55 59.71
CA LYS A 205 23.97 50.10 59.51
C LYS A 205 23.09 49.83 58.30
N ASN A 206 22.05 50.65 58.08
CA ASN A 206 21.20 50.54 56.90
C ASN A 206 21.98 50.85 55.61
N PHE A 207 22.88 51.84 55.65
CA PHE A 207 23.77 52.17 54.53
C PHE A 207 24.71 51.00 54.19
N GLU A 208 25.36 50.41 55.20
CA GLU A 208 26.25 49.25 55.02
C GLU A 208 25.50 48.02 54.47
N ALA A 209 24.30 47.75 55.00
CA ALA A 209 23.46 46.66 54.51
C ALA A 209 23.01 46.88 53.06
N LYS A 210 22.54 48.08 52.70
CA LYS A 210 22.19 48.43 51.31
C LYS A 210 23.39 48.41 50.38
N ASN A 211 24.57 48.83 50.84
CA ASN A 211 25.79 48.74 50.04
C ASN A 211 26.19 47.28 49.78
N SER A 212 26.04 46.39 50.78
CA SER A 212 26.23 44.96 50.58
C SER A 212 25.24 44.37 49.57
N LEU A 213 23.98 44.81 49.59
CA LEU A 213 23.00 44.40 48.57
C LEU A 213 23.36 44.92 47.16
N CYS A 214 23.89 46.14 47.04
CA CYS A 214 24.41 46.65 45.77
C CYS A 214 25.57 45.79 45.26
N GLU A 215 26.54 45.46 46.12
CA GLU A 215 27.67 44.59 45.75
C GLU A 215 27.21 43.19 45.34
N GLN A 216 26.23 42.63 46.04
CA GLN A 216 25.60 41.36 45.67
C GLN A 216 24.92 41.47 44.30
N ALA A 217 24.11 42.51 44.06
CA ALA A 217 23.45 42.72 42.77
C ALA A 217 24.46 42.93 41.62
N GLU A 218 25.55 43.68 41.86
CA GLU A 218 26.63 43.87 40.89
C GLU A 218 27.36 42.54 40.59
N SER A 219 27.56 41.69 41.60
CA SER A 219 28.14 40.35 41.42
C SER A 219 27.27 39.44 40.55
N LEU A 220 25.94 39.55 40.65
CA LEU A 220 24.99 38.81 39.83
C LEU A 220 25.08 39.16 38.34
N ILE A 221 25.66 40.31 37.98
CA ILE A 221 25.89 40.66 36.57
C ILE A 221 26.90 39.69 35.94
N LEU A 222 27.87 39.20 36.71
CA LEU A 222 28.91 38.28 36.27
C LEU A 222 28.49 36.81 36.33
N GLU A 223 27.37 36.51 36.99
CA GLU A 223 26.87 35.14 37.12
C GLU A 223 26.51 34.55 35.74
N PRO A 224 27.03 33.34 35.39
CA PRO A 224 26.72 32.70 34.12
C PRO A 224 25.26 32.27 34.00
N MET A 225 24.62 31.91 35.11
CA MET A 225 23.25 31.39 35.14
C MET A 225 22.23 32.52 35.24
N VAL A 226 21.75 32.98 34.08
CA VAL A 226 20.83 34.11 33.95
C VAL A 226 19.54 33.97 34.77
N VAL A 227 18.96 32.77 34.82
CA VAL A 227 17.71 32.50 35.56
C VAL A 227 17.92 32.56 37.06
N GLU A 228 19.02 31.98 37.56
CA GLU A 228 19.35 32.03 38.98
C GLU A 228 19.74 33.45 39.42
N ALA A 229 20.45 34.18 38.56
CA ALA A 229 20.78 35.58 38.78
C ALA A 229 19.52 36.44 38.92
N PHE A 230 18.49 36.22 38.08
CA PHE A 230 17.21 36.92 38.19
C PHE A 230 16.45 36.56 39.48
N ARG A 231 16.42 35.28 39.88
CA ARG A 231 15.77 34.87 41.13
C ARG A 231 16.45 35.52 42.35
N LYS A 232 17.78 35.43 42.44
CA LYS A 232 18.56 36.06 43.52
C LYS A 232 18.37 37.58 43.52
N LEU A 233 18.27 38.21 42.35
CA LEU A 233 17.96 39.63 42.25
C LEU A 233 16.61 39.97 42.87
N GLN A 234 15.60 39.12 42.69
CA GLN A 234 14.28 39.32 43.29
C GLN A 234 14.32 39.21 44.82
N ASP A 235 15.08 38.27 45.37
CA ASP A 235 15.34 38.17 46.80
C ASP A 235 16.08 39.43 47.33
N ILE A 236 17.01 39.98 46.56
CA ILE A 236 17.70 41.24 46.89
C ILE A 236 16.73 42.43 46.85
N HIS A 237 15.79 42.48 45.90
CA HIS A 237 14.74 43.50 45.87
C HIS A 237 13.82 43.43 47.11
N ASP A 238 13.55 42.23 47.62
CA ASP A 238 12.78 42.04 48.85
C ASP A 238 13.59 42.50 50.08
N ALA A 239 14.85 42.07 50.18
CA ALA A 239 15.75 42.52 51.24
C ALA A 239 15.97 44.04 51.22
N TRP A 240 16.01 44.67 50.04
CA TRP A 240 16.12 46.12 49.90
C TRP A 240 14.91 46.87 50.48
N ARG A 241 13.71 46.30 50.33
CA ARG A 241 12.47 46.84 50.90
C ARG A 241 12.43 46.73 52.42
N GLU A 242 12.99 45.66 52.99
CA GLU A 242 13.04 45.49 54.45
C GLU A 242 14.02 46.44 55.14
N ILE A 243 15.07 46.88 54.45
CA ILE A 243 16.04 47.81 55.02
C ILE A 243 15.49 49.23 55.06
N GLY A 244 15.58 49.85 56.25
CA GLY A 244 15.12 51.20 56.54
C GLY A 244 15.81 52.32 55.73
N PRO A 245 15.43 53.58 55.99
CA PRO A 245 15.98 54.74 55.29
C PRO A 245 17.48 54.90 55.53
N VAL A 246 18.12 55.59 54.58
CA VAL A 246 19.56 55.90 54.55
C VAL A 246 19.73 57.42 54.52
N ASN A 247 20.92 57.93 54.87
CA ASN A 247 21.21 59.36 54.79
C ASN A 247 20.86 59.94 53.40
N ASN A 248 20.23 61.11 53.39
CA ASN A 248 19.59 61.69 52.20
C ASN A 248 20.61 62.01 51.08
N GLU A 249 21.86 62.31 51.46
CA GLU A 249 22.96 62.61 50.51
C GLU A 249 23.43 61.37 49.74
N LEU A 250 23.40 60.19 50.38
CA LEU A 250 23.93 58.93 49.81
C LEU A 250 22.83 58.02 49.26
N LYS A 251 21.56 58.35 49.54
CA LYS A 251 20.38 57.57 49.13
C LYS A 251 20.28 57.45 47.61
N GLU A 252 20.45 58.55 46.88
CA GLU A 252 20.32 58.55 45.42
C GLU A 252 21.44 57.79 44.73
N GLU A 253 22.68 57.90 45.23
CA GLU A 253 23.83 57.19 44.66
C GLU A 253 23.68 55.67 44.83
N GLN A 254 23.35 55.19 46.03
CA GLN A 254 23.12 53.77 46.28
C GLN A 254 21.96 53.22 45.45
N TRP A 255 20.86 53.98 45.36
CA TRP A 255 19.71 53.57 44.56
C TRP A 255 20.05 53.49 43.07
N ASN A 256 20.79 54.47 42.53
CA ASN A 256 21.19 54.47 41.13
C ASN A 256 22.12 53.28 40.82
N ARG A 257 23.05 52.94 41.72
CA ARG A 257 23.90 51.74 41.60
C ARG A 257 23.06 50.47 41.53
N PHE A 258 22.19 50.26 42.51
CA PHE A 258 21.31 49.08 42.55
C PHE A 258 20.41 49.00 41.32
N LYS A 259 19.74 50.10 40.95
CA LYS A 259 18.87 50.19 39.77
C LYS A 259 19.62 49.85 38.49
N SER A 260 20.86 50.35 38.34
CA SER A 260 21.67 50.06 37.15
C SER A 260 21.99 48.58 37.02
N ALA A 261 22.34 47.91 38.13
CA ALA A 261 22.57 46.47 38.16
C ALA A 261 21.30 45.68 37.83
N SER A 262 20.16 46.05 38.43
CA SER A 262 18.86 45.43 38.15
C SER A 262 18.47 45.54 36.67
N VAL A 263 18.65 46.71 36.05
CA VAL A 263 18.33 46.91 34.62
C VAL A 263 19.18 46.00 33.73
N ILE A 264 20.48 45.84 34.03
CA ILE A 264 21.38 44.97 33.26
C ILE A 264 20.94 43.51 33.37
N ILE A 265 20.65 43.02 34.57
CA ILE A 265 20.24 41.63 34.81
C ILE A 265 18.88 41.35 34.15
N ASN A 266 17.91 42.25 34.29
CA ASN A 266 16.60 42.12 33.65
C ASN A 266 16.72 42.08 32.13
N LYS A 267 17.59 42.92 31.54
CA LYS A 267 17.86 42.90 30.10
C LYS A 267 18.49 41.56 29.68
N LYS A 268 19.50 41.07 30.39
CA LYS A 268 20.11 39.75 30.12
C LYS A 268 19.09 38.62 30.19
N HIS A 269 18.18 38.67 31.17
CA HIS A 269 17.09 37.71 31.31
C HIS A 269 16.12 37.76 30.12
N GLN A 270 15.69 38.95 29.72
CA GLN A 270 14.85 39.13 28.54
C GLN A 270 15.53 38.62 27.26
N ASP A 271 16.78 39.03 27.02
CA ASP A 271 17.57 38.64 25.84
C ASP A 271 17.77 37.11 25.78
N TYR A 272 17.97 36.46 26.93
CA TYR A 272 18.11 35.00 27.02
C TYR A 272 16.84 34.26 26.54
N PHE A 273 15.67 34.64 27.06
CA PHE A 273 14.41 34.01 26.66
C PHE A 273 14.01 34.37 25.23
N GLU A 274 14.32 35.59 24.78
CA GLU A 274 14.12 36.00 23.39
C GLU A 274 15.02 35.19 22.44
N GLY A 275 16.29 34.98 22.79
CA GLY A 275 17.21 34.13 22.04
C GLY A 275 16.72 32.69 21.91
N ILE A 276 16.27 32.08 23.02
CA ILE A 276 15.66 30.74 23.00
C ILE A 276 14.43 30.70 22.09
N LYS A 277 13.58 31.72 22.16
CA LYS A 277 12.37 31.81 21.33
C LYS A 277 12.73 31.92 19.84
N GLN A 278 13.73 32.73 19.50
CA GLN A 278 14.23 32.86 18.13
C GLN A 278 14.84 31.55 17.62
N GLU A 279 15.64 30.86 18.44
CA GLU A 279 16.21 29.56 18.09
C GLU A 279 15.12 28.50 17.87
N GLN A 280 14.11 28.45 18.75
CA GLN A 280 12.96 27.56 18.57
C GLN A 280 12.19 27.84 17.27
N VAL A 281 12.00 29.11 16.91
CA VAL A 281 11.37 29.51 15.63
C VAL A 281 12.25 29.14 14.43
N ALA A 282 13.57 29.29 14.52
CA ALA A 282 14.49 28.83 13.48
C ALA A 282 14.43 27.29 13.32
N ASN A 283 14.45 26.55 14.44
CA ASN A 283 14.30 25.09 14.46
C ASN A 283 12.96 24.64 13.89
N LEU A 284 11.89 25.38 14.16
CA LEU A 284 10.56 25.15 13.59
C LEU A 284 10.56 25.26 12.06
N ASN A 285 11.20 26.30 11.53
CA ASN A 285 11.30 26.51 10.08
C ASN A 285 12.14 25.42 9.41
N LEU A 286 13.30 25.07 9.98
CA LEU A 286 14.12 23.95 9.49
C LEU A 286 13.34 22.63 9.49
N LYS A 287 12.57 22.36 10.54
CA LYS A 287 11.71 21.17 10.61
C LYS A 287 10.61 21.19 9.53
N LYS A 288 10.00 22.34 9.25
CA LYS A 288 9.03 22.51 8.15
C LYS A 288 9.68 22.21 6.79
N GLU A 289 10.86 22.76 6.53
CA GLU A 289 11.60 22.48 5.29
C GLU A 289 11.94 20.99 5.11
N LEU A 290 12.28 20.29 6.21
CA LEU A 290 12.50 18.85 6.16
C LEU A 290 11.22 18.08 5.83
N CYS A 291 10.08 18.46 6.41
CA CYS A 291 8.78 17.89 6.04
C CYS A 291 8.49 18.09 4.55
N ASP A 292 8.70 19.30 4.02
CA ASP A 292 8.47 19.62 2.60
C ASP A 292 9.34 18.76 1.68
N LYS A 293 10.60 18.53 2.05
CA LYS A 293 11.48 17.60 1.30
C LYS A 293 10.93 16.18 1.28
N VAL A 294 10.38 15.67 2.39
CA VAL A 294 9.75 14.33 2.42
C VAL A 294 8.47 14.32 1.58
N VAL A 295 7.67 15.39 1.59
CA VAL A 295 6.47 15.52 0.73
C VAL A 295 6.84 15.43 -0.75
N ILE A 296 7.91 16.11 -1.17
CA ILE A 296 8.42 16.06 -2.55
C ILE A 296 8.84 14.62 -2.91
N ILE A 297 9.57 13.94 -2.04
CA ILE A 297 9.97 12.54 -2.26
C ILE A 297 8.73 11.64 -2.36
N ASN A 298 7.75 11.81 -1.47
CA ASN A 298 6.51 11.03 -1.48
C ASN A 298 5.65 11.28 -2.72
N SER A 299 5.73 12.48 -3.30
CA SER A 299 4.99 12.84 -4.51
C SER A 299 5.69 12.36 -5.80
N SER A 300 6.96 11.94 -5.72
CA SER A 300 7.68 11.43 -6.87
C SER A 300 7.22 10.04 -7.30
N ASP A 301 7.25 9.77 -8.60
CA ASP A 301 6.92 8.45 -9.17
C ASP A 301 8.13 7.51 -9.12
N ILE A 302 8.19 6.69 -8.08
CA ILE A 302 9.29 5.75 -7.84
C ILE A 302 8.91 4.37 -8.36
N SER A 303 9.38 4.01 -9.55
CA SER A 303 9.04 2.76 -10.24
C SER A 303 10.15 1.71 -10.26
N THR A 304 11.40 2.09 -9.94
CA THR A 304 12.59 1.23 -10.08
C THR A 304 13.24 0.95 -8.73
N ARG A 305 13.94 -0.19 -8.61
CA ARG A 305 14.66 -0.54 -7.37
C ARG A 305 15.71 0.51 -6.99
N LYS A 306 16.50 0.96 -7.97
CA LYS A 306 17.54 2.00 -7.77
C LYS A 306 16.95 3.33 -7.28
N THR A 307 15.82 3.75 -7.84
CA THR A 307 15.14 4.98 -7.40
C THR A 307 14.58 4.84 -5.98
N TRP A 308 14.08 3.65 -5.60
CA TRP A 308 13.68 3.36 -4.23
C TRP A 308 14.87 3.40 -3.25
N GLU A 309 16.04 2.92 -3.64
CA GLU A 309 17.26 2.97 -2.82
C GLU A 309 17.70 4.42 -2.59
N THR A 310 17.83 5.22 -3.65
CA THR A 310 18.20 6.64 -3.54
C THR A 310 17.20 7.45 -2.71
N ALA A 311 15.89 7.25 -2.93
CA ALA A 311 14.87 7.93 -2.12
C ALA A 311 14.91 7.48 -0.65
N THR A 312 15.24 6.20 -0.39
CA THR A 312 15.39 5.70 0.98
C THR A 312 16.57 6.38 1.68
N GLU A 313 17.71 6.51 1.01
CA GLU A 313 18.88 7.22 1.56
C GLU A 313 18.54 8.67 1.89
N GLN A 314 17.86 9.37 0.99
CA GLN A 314 17.41 10.76 1.22
C GLN A 314 16.50 10.88 2.45
N VAL A 315 15.50 10.00 2.60
CA VAL A 315 14.60 10.00 3.76
C VAL A 315 15.35 9.69 5.05
N ILE A 316 16.29 8.74 5.02
CA ILE A 316 17.14 8.41 6.18
C ILE A 316 18.02 9.61 6.57
N ASP A 317 18.61 10.30 5.61
CA ASP A 317 19.44 11.47 5.88
C ASP A 317 18.61 12.63 6.43
N ILE A 318 17.39 12.84 5.92
CA ILE A 318 16.43 13.78 6.51
C ILE A 318 16.11 13.40 7.97
N GLN A 319 15.91 12.12 8.27
CA GLN A 319 15.71 11.65 9.66
C GLN A 319 16.93 11.89 10.56
N LYS A 320 18.15 11.78 10.02
CA LYS A 320 19.38 12.12 10.77
C LYS A 320 19.44 13.61 11.07
N ILE A 321 19.21 14.47 10.07
CA ILE A 321 19.20 15.93 10.23
C ILE A 321 18.10 16.33 11.23
N TRP A 322 16.91 15.74 11.14
CA TRP A 322 15.82 15.98 12.09
C TRP A 322 16.23 15.74 13.54
N LYS A 323 16.98 14.67 13.82
CA LYS A 323 17.47 14.34 15.18
C LYS A 323 18.51 15.32 15.71
N THR A 324 19.21 16.03 14.82
CA THR A 324 20.19 17.05 15.20
C THR A 324 19.56 18.43 15.48
N ILE A 325 18.34 18.67 15.01
CA ILE A 325 17.64 19.94 15.22
C ILE A 325 17.03 19.96 16.63
N GLY A 326 17.21 21.07 17.35
CA GLY A 326 16.65 21.30 18.67
C GLY A 326 15.11 21.35 18.71
N PHE A 327 14.56 21.65 19.88
CA PHE A 327 13.11 21.73 20.06
C PHE A 327 12.50 22.92 19.32
N ALA A 328 11.27 22.71 18.81
CA ALA A 328 10.43 23.79 18.30
C ALA A 328 9.55 24.36 19.43
N PRO A 329 8.81 25.46 19.23
CA PRO A 329 7.92 26.01 20.25
C PRO A 329 6.91 24.96 20.71
N LYS A 330 6.67 24.88 22.03
CA LYS A 330 5.83 23.83 22.65
C LYS A 330 4.48 23.61 21.95
N LYS A 331 3.85 24.68 21.46
CA LYS A 331 2.55 24.62 20.76
C LYS A 331 2.59 23.84 19.43
N GLU A 332 3.70 23.91 18.70
CA GLU A 332 3.82 23.33 17.36
C GLU A 332 4.67 22.05 17.33
N ASN A 333 5.50 21.80 18.36
CA ASN A 333 6.45 20.69 18.38
C ASN A 333 5.79 19.32 18.17
N THR A 334 4.68 19.05 18.87
CA THR A 334 3.94 17.78 18.73
C THR A 334 3.34 17.63 17.34
N ARG A 335 2.68 18.68 16.84
CA ARG A 335 2.04 18.67 15.51
C ARG A 335 3.04 18.40 14.39
N ILE A 336 4.20 19.03 14.44
CA ILE A 336 5.24 18.89 13.42
C ILE A 336 5.96 17.55 13.52
N TYR A 337 6.18 17.04 14.73
CA TYR A 337 6.69 15.69 14.92
C TYR A 337 5.74 14.61 14.37
N GLU A 338 4.44 14.71 14.68
CA GLU A 338 3.43 13.79 14.17
C GLU A 338 3.32 13.85 12.64
N ALA A 339 3.32 15.06 12.06
CA ALA A 339 3.33 15.24 10.62
C ALA A 339 4.57 14.61 9.97
N PHE A 340 5.77 14.87 10.49
CA PHE A 340 7.01 14.29 9.99
C PHE A 340 7.02 12.76 10.08
N LYS A 341 6.58 12.22 11.22
CA LYS A 341 6.47 10.78 11.44
C LYS A 341 5.49 10.14 10.46
N SER A 342 4.32 10.75 10.23
CA SER A 342 3.35 10.28 9.24
C SER A 342 3.96 10.25 7.85
N LEU A 343 4.60 11.34 7.41
CA LEU A 343 5.22 11.44 6.09
C LEU A 343 6.31 10.37 5.87
N CYS A 344 7.14 10.11 6.88
CA CYS A 344 8.13 9.02 6.82
C CYS A 344 7.45 7.64 6.79
N ASN A 345 6.42 7.42 7.61
CA ASN A 345 5.69 6.15 7.62
C ASN A 345 5.04 5.88 6.27
N ASP A 346 4.42 6.89 5.67
CA ASP A 346 3.77 6.80 4.36
C ASP A 346 4.79 6.40 3.28
N PHE A 347 6.00 6.98 3.31
CA PHE A 347 7.09 6.58 2.42
C PHE A 347 7.45 5.10 2.55
N PHE A 348 7.70 4.64 3.80
CA PHE A 348 8.14 3.27 4.05
C PHE A 348 7.02 2.25 3.82
N ASN A 349 5.76 2.62 4.08
CA ASN A 349 4.59 1.80 3.74
C ASN A 349 4.45 1.66 2.23
N ARG A 350 4.49 2.76 1.46
CA ARG A 350 4.47 2.72 -0.01
C ARG A 350 5.59 1.87 -0.59
N LYS A 351 6.80 1.96 -0.01
CA LYS A 351 7.93 1.10 -0.37
C LYS A 351 7.63 -0.37 -0.12
N LYS A 352 7.16 -0.70 1.09
CA LYS A 352 6.80 -2.06 1.49
C LYS A 352 5.74 -2.63 0.55
N ASP A 353 4.66 -1.89 0.31
CA ASP A 353 3.55 -2.31 -0.54
C ASP A 353 4.01 -2.54 -1.98
N TYR A 354 4.86 -1.67 -2.53
CA TYR A 354 5.45 -1.86 -3.86
C TYR A 354 6.25 -3.17 -3.95
N PHE A 355 7.12 -3.47 -2.99
CA PHE A 355 7.94 -4.69 -3.03
C PHE A 355 7.13 -5.96 -2.73
N VAL A 356 6.10 -5.87 -1.88
CA VAL A 356 5.15 -6.96 -1.63
C VAL A 356 4.35 -7.25 -2.89
N ALA A 357 3.71 -6.24 -3.50
CA ALA A 357 2.95 -6.40 -4.74
C ALA A 357 3.82 -6.95 -5.88
N LYS A 358 5.08 -6.50 -5.98
CA LYS A 358 6.03 -7.03 -6.98
C LYS A 358 6.39 -8.49 -6.72
N LYS A 359 6.59 -8.90 -5.46
CA LYS A 359 6.84 -10.30 -5.08
C LYS A 359 5.62 -11.18 -5.35
N GLU A 360 4.42 -10.70 -5.06
CA GLU A 360 3.17 -11.40 -5.36
C GLU A 360 2.97 -11.57 -6.87
N ASN A 361 3.23 -10.54 -7.65
CA ASN A 361 3.19 -10.63 -9.12
C ASN A 361 4.20 -11.65 -9.65
N TYR A 362 5.40 -11.71 -9.10
CA TYR A 362 6.36 -12.76 -9.44
C TYR A 362 5.84 -14.15 -9.06
N SER A 363 5.31 -14.33 -7.85
CA SER A 363 4.75 -15.60 -7.40
C SER A 363 3.61 -16.09 -8.31
N LYS A 364 2.68 -15.19 -8.67
CA LYS A 364 1.59 -15.47 -9.63
C LYS A 364 2.14 -15.88 -10.99
N ASN A 365 3.09 -15.13 -11.55
CA ASN A 365 3.71 -15.44 -12.83
C ASN A 365 4.48 -16.77 -12.80
N ILE A 366 5.16 -17.09 -11.69
CA ILE A 366 5.85 -18.38 -11.48
C ILE A 366 4.83 -19.52 -11.47
N SER A 367 3.71 -19.37 -10.73
CA SER A 367 2.65 -20.38 -10.68
C SER A 367 2.05 -20.65 -12.06
N LEU A 368 1.74 -19.60 -12.82
CA LEU A 368 1.21 -19.73 -14.18
C LEU A 368 2.22 -20.42 -15.12
N LYS A 369 3.51 -20.06 -15.02
CA LYS A 369 4.57 -20.72 -15.82
C LYS A 369 4.76 -22.19 -15.43
N LYS A 370 4.63 -22.53 -14.14
CA LYS A 370 4.64 -23.93 -13.68
C LYS A 370 3.46 -24.71 -14.24
N GLU A 371 2.25 -24.16 -14.19
CA GLU A 371 1.05 -24.79 -14.75
C GLU A 371 1.19 -25.03 -16.26
N ILE A 372 1.80 -24.10 -17.00
CA ILE A 372 2.11 -24.29 -18.42
C ILE A 372 3.09 -25.46 -18.62
N CYS A 373 4.15 -25.54 -17.81
CA CYS A 373 5.09 -26.66 -17.89
C CYS A 373 4.39 -28.01 -17.64
N GLU A 374 3.52 -28.09 -16.63
CA GLU A 374 2.75 -29.29 -16.31
C GLU A 374 1.82 -29.69 -17.46
N LYS A 375 1.10 -28.73 -18.06
CA LYS A 375 0.24 -28.98 -19.22
C LYS A 375 1.02 -29.49 -20.44
N ILE A 376 2.20 -28.94 -20.71
CA ILE A 376 3.02 -29.42 -21.83
C ILE A 376 3.55 -30.83 -21.56
N GLU A 377 3.90 -31.16 -20.33
CA GLU A 377 4.32 -32.51 -19.96
C GLU A 377 3.20 -33.54 -20.15
N GLU A 378 1.94 -33.16 -19.94
CA GLU A 378 0.78 -33.98 -20.28
C GLU A 378 0.64 -34.17 -21.81
N TYR A 379 0.65 -33.07 -22.57
CA TYR A 379 0.54 -33.12 -24.03
C TYR A 379 1.73 -33.81 -24.70
N LYS A 380 2.91 -33.81 -24.07
CA LYS A 380 4.12 -34.46 -24.56
C LYS A 380 3.89 -35.94 -24.84
N LEU A 381 3.05 -36.62 -24.06
CA LEU A 381 2.73 -38.05 -24.20
C LEU A 381 1.55 -38.33 -25.13
N SER A 382 0.76 -37.31 -25.51
CA SER A 382 -0.44 -37.48 -26.35
C SER A 382 -0.12 -37.98 -27.76
N GLU A 383 -0.91 -38.92 -28.28
CA GLU A 383 -0.78 -39.44 -29.65
C GLU A 383 -1.67 -38.68 -30.66
N ASP A 384 -2.54 -37.78 -30.19
CA ASP A 384 -3.32 -36.87 -31.05
C ASP A 384 -2.44 -35.69 -31.49
N TRP A 385 -1.58 -35.95 -32.48
CA TRP A 385 -0.56 -35.01 -32.97
C TRP A 385 -1.13 -33.63 -33.36
N SER A 386 -2.34 -33.58 -33.92
CA SER A 386 -2.95 -32.33 -34.38
C SER A 386 -3.44 -31.47 -33.22
N LYS A 387 -4.20 -32.06 -32.28
CA LYS A 387 -4.69 -31.34 -31.10
C LYS A 387 -3.54 -30.94 -30.17
N ALA A 388 -2.60 -31.86 -29.93
CA ALA A 388 -1.43 -31.59 -29.08
C ALA A 388 -0.54 -30.48 -29.67
N THR A 389 -0.33 -30.44 -30.99
CA THR A 389 0.43 -29.34 -31.62
C THR A 389 -0.28 -27.99 -31.41
N SER A 390 -1.60 -27.95 -31.57
CA SER A 390 -2.38 -26.71 -31.41
C SER A 390 -2.34 -26.21 -29.96
N ALA A 391 -2.53 -27.10 -29.00
CA ALA A 391 -2.46 -26.78 -27.57
C ALA A 391 -1.06 -26.30 -27.14
N ILE A 392 0.01 -26.94 -27.62
CA ILE A 392 1.39 -26.51 -27.33
C ILE A 392 1.68 -25.12 -27.90
N LEU A 393 1.16 -24.79 -29.10
CA LEU A 393 1.31 -23.46 -29.69
C LEU A 393 0.55 -22.38 -28.90
N GLU A 394 -0.63 -22.69 -28.36
CA GLU A 394 -1.35 -21.79 -27.46
C GLU A 394 -0.58 -21.58 -26.16
N LEU A 395 -0.07 -22.64 -25.55
CA LEU A 395 0.75 -22.56 -24.34
C LEU A 395 2.05 -21.77 -24.56
N GLN A 396 2.65 -21.83 -25.75
CA GLN A 396 3.78 -20.97 -26.14
C GLN A 396 3.41 -19.49 -26.24
N LYS A 397 2.19 -19.16 -26.68
CA LYS A 397 1.70 -17.77 -26.68
C LYS A 397 1.46 -17.30 -25.26
N SER A 398 0.72 -18.07 -24.46
CA SER A 398 0.47 -17.76 -23.04
C SER A 398 1.77 -17.57 -22.25
N TRP A 399 2.80 -18.38 -22.53
CA TRP A 399 4.11 -18.22 -21.90
C TRP A 399 4.76 -16.85 -22.14
N LYS A 400 4.63 -16.32 -23.36
CA LYS A 400 5.18 -15.00 -23.74
C LYS A 400 4.37 -13.85 -23.16
N GLU A 401 3.08 -14.05 -22.95
CA GLU A 401 2.17 -13.07 -22.33
C GLU A 401 2.37 -12.96 -20.81
N ILE A 402 2.80 -14.05 -20.16
CA ILE A 402 3.11 -14.02 -18.72
C ILE A 402 4.32 -13.13 -18.47
N GLY A 403 4.15 -12.20 -17.52
CA GLY A 403 5.14 -11.22 -17.14
C GLY A 403 6.49 -11.79 -16.65
N ILE A 404 7.38 -10.86 -16.36
CA ILE A 404 8.76 -11.15 -15.92
C ILE A 404 8.72 -11.89 -14.57
N ILE A 405 9.65 -12.83 -14.39
CA ILE A 405 9.91 -13.56 -13.13
C ILE A 405 11.40 -13.49 -12.81
N PRO A 406 11.83 -13.80 -11.56
CA PRO A 406 13.25 -13.83 -11.20
C PRO A 406 14.06 -14.71 -12.15
N LYS A 407 15.24 -14.24 -12.57
CA LYS A 407 16.05 -14.88 -13.62
C LYS A 407 16.32 -16.36 -13.36
N LYS A 408 16.69 -16.72 -12.12
CA LYS A 408 16.99 -18.10 -11.74
C LYS A 408 15.80 -19.04 -12.00
N GLU A 409 14.61 -18.66 -11.54
CA GLU A 409 13.39 -19.46 -11.76
C GLU A 409 12.93 -19.42 -13.22
N SER A 410 13.17 -18.30 -13.91
CA SER A 410 12.90 -18.17 -15.34
C SER A 410 13.70 -19.17 -16.16
N ASP A 411 15.00 -19.28 -15.90
CA ASP A 411 15.90 -20.14 -16.66
C ASP A 411 15.56 -21.63 -16.40
N GLU A 412 15.24 -21.99 -15.16
CA GLU A 412 14.80 -23.34 -14.78
C GLU A 412 13.49 -23.73 -15.46
N LEU A 413 12.43 -22.91 -15.32
CA LEU A 413 11.14 -23.20 -15.91
C LEU A 413 11.19 -23.17 -17.44
N TRP A 414 11.96 -22.24 -18.03
CA TRP A 414 12.16 -22.19 -19.49
C TRP A 414 12.89 -23.44 -20.00
N GLY A 415 13.90 -23.94 -19.27
CA GLY A 415 14.57 -25.19 -19.59
C GLY A 415 13.59 -26.37 -19.58
N ARG A 416 12.74 -26.48 -18.55
CA ARG A 416 11.71 -27.52 -18.43
C ARG A 416 10.66 -27.43 -19.55
N PHE A 417 10.17 -26.23 -19.83
CA PHE A 417 9.23 -25.93 -20.90
C PHE A 417 9.78 -26.36 -22.26
N ARG A 418 11.01 -25.90 -22.58
CA ARG A 418 11.65 -26.14 -23.86
C ARG A 418 11.95 -27.62 -24.07
N LYS A 419 12.50 -28.29 -23.05
CA LYS A 419 12.78 -29.73 -23.10
C LYS A 419 11.52 -30.52 -23.46
N SER A 420 10.39 -30.22 -22.82
CA SER A 420 9.13 -30.93 -23.07
C SER A 420 8.57 -30.66 -24.47
N CYS A 421 8.70 -29.43 -24.97
CA CYS A 421 8.36 -29.09 -26.35
C CYS A 421 9.25 -29.85 -27.35
N ASP A 422 10.57 -29.81 -27.15
CA ASP A 422 11.57 -30.42 -28.04
C ASP A 422 11.35 -31.94 -28.12
N GLU A 423 11.06 -32.60 -26.99
CA GLU A 423 10.76 -34.03 -26.93
C GLU A 423 9.46 -34.39 -27.69
N PHE A 424 8.39 -33.58 -27.58
CA PHE A 424 7.16 -33.80 -28.34
C PHE A 424 7.40 -33.69 -29.85
N PHE A 425 8.06 -32.61 -30.29
CA PHE A 425 8.32 -32.40 -31.72
C PHE A 425 9.32 -33.40 -32.29
N ALA A 426 10.31 -33.84 -31.51
CA ALA A 426 11.21 -34.93 -31.90
C ALA A 426 10.45 -36.26 -32.07
N ARG A 427 9.56 -36.61 -31.13
CA ARG A 427 8.72 -37.82 -31.22
C ARG A 427 7.78 -37.75 -32.42
N LYS A 428 7.17 -36.58 -32.66
CA LYS A 428 6.33 -36.32 -33.84
C LYS A 428 7.12 -36.52 -35.13
N ALA A 429 8.30 -35.90 -35.24
CA ALA A 429 9.16 -36.02 -36.42
C ALA A 429 9.57 -37.47 -36.69
N LEU A 430 9.91 -38.23 -35.64
CA LEU A 430 10.25 -39.65 -35.74
C LEU A 430 9.05 -40.47 -36.24
N HIS A 431 7.87 -40.29 -35.65
CA HIS A 431 6.64 -40.99 -36.06
C HIS A 431 6.31 -40.72 -37.55
N PHE A 432 6.37 -39.46 -38.00
CA PHE A 432 6.10 -39.14 -39.40
C PHE A 432 7.21 -39.61 -40.35
N SER A 433 8.48 -39.63 -39.93
CA SER A 433 9.58 -40.18 -40.72
C SER A 433 9.47 -41.70 -40.89
N GLU A 434 9.06 -42.43 -39.86
CA GLU A 434 8.81 -43.87 -39.95
C GLU A 434 7.63 -44.17 -40.88
N MET A 435 6.54 -43.39 -40.80
CA MET A 435 5.43 -43.49 -41.75
C MET A 435 5.85 -43.18 -43.19
N GLU A 436 6.72 -42.18 -43.38
CA GLU A 436 7.24 -41.83 -44.70
C GLU A 436 8.08 -42.97 -45.31
N LYS A 437 8.92 -43.65 -44.52
CA LYS A 437 9.66 -44.85 -44.97
C LYS A 437 8.72 -45.97 -45.40
N VAL A 438 7.70 -46.27 -44.60
CA VAL A 438 6.69 -47.28 -44.96
C VAL A 438 5.97 -46.90 -46.25
N TYR A 439 5.70 -45.60 -46.45
CA TYR A 439 5.11 -45.13 -47.70
C TYR A 439 6.07 -45.27 -48.88
N GLU A 440 7.35 -44.98 -48.72
CA GLU A 440 8.38 -45.20 -49.74
C GLU A 440 8.53 -46.68 -50.09
N GLU A 441 8.53 -47.59 -49.12
CA GLU A 441 8.52 -49.04 -49.35
C GLU A 441 7.27 -49.47 -50.15
N ASN A 442 6.07 -49.06 -49.71
CA ASN A 442 4.83 -49.30 -50.44
C ASN A 442 4.87 -48.72 -51.87
N LEU A 443 5.58 -47.61 -52.09
CA LEU A 443 5.74 -47.00 -53.41
C LEU A 443 6.59 -47.88 -54.31
N THR A 444 7.70 -48.43 -53.80
CA THR A 444 8.53 -49.38 -54.56
C THR A 444 7.77 -50.65 -54.94
N GLU A 445 6.98 -51.21 -54.03
CA GLU A 445 6.14 -52.38 -54.31
C GLU A 445 5.06 -52.07 -55.36
N LYS A 446 4.40 -50.90 -55.26
CA LYS A 446 3.43 -50.46 -56.27
C LYS A 446 4.07 -50.23 -57.63
N LEU A 447 5.24 -49.62 -57.68
CA LEU A 447 5.98 -49.47 -58.94
C LEU A 447 6.38 -50.84 -59.53
N SER A 448 6.77 -51.80 -58.70
CA SER A 448 7.06 -53.17 -59.14
C SER A 448 5.82 -53.85 -59.75
N ILE A 449 4.63 -53.67 -59.16
CA ILE A 449 3.38 -54.17 -59.75
C ILE A 449 3.09 -53.49 -61.09
N ILE A 450 3.35 -52.18 -61.22
CA ILE A 450 3.18 -51.47 -62.49
C ILE A 450 4.10 -52.06 -63.57
N GLU A 451 5.35 -52.40 -63.23
CA GLU A 451 6.27 -53.08 -64.15
C GLU A 451 5.84 -54.52 -64.47
N GLU A 452 5.34 -55.29 -63.48
CA GLU A 452 4.74 -56.62 -63.69
C GLU A 452 3.54 -56.53 -64.66
N LEU A 453 2.73 -55.47 -64.55
CA LEU A 453 1.60 -55.23 -65.46
C LEU A 453 2.03 -54.79 -66.86
N LYS A 454 3.08 -53.98 -67.00
CA LYS A 454 3.60 -53.59 -68.32
C LYS A 454 4.18 -54.77 -69.09
N SER A 455 4.81 -55.71 -68.39
CA SER A 455 5.40 -56.93 -68.96
C SER A 455 4.43 -58.11 -69.04
N PHE A 456 3.16 -57.91 -68.70
CA PHE A 456 2.17 -58.98 -68.59
C PHE A 456 1.74 -59.55 -69.96
N THR A 457 2.01 -60.84 -70.17
CA THR A 457 1.53 -61.62 -71.32
C THR A 457 0.87 -62.91 -70.85
N ALA A 458 -0.28 -63.28 -71.42
CA ALA A 458 -1.00 -64.49 -71.04
C ALA A 458 -1.41 -65.32 -72.28
N GLU A 459 -1.26 -66.65 -72.19
CA GLU A 459 -1.54 -67.60 -73.27
C GLU A 459 -3.03 -67.75 -73.60
N THR A 460 -3.92 -67.46 -72.63
CA THR A 460 -5.39 -67.55 -72.82
C THR A 460 -6.11 -66.39 -72.14
N PRO A 461 -7.19 -65.83 -72.75
CA PRO A 461 -7.93 -64.70 -72.19
C PRO A 461 -8.55 -64.96 -70.81
N GLU A 462 -8.93 -66.20 -70.51
CA GLU A 462 -9.54 -66.58 -69.22
C GLU A 462 -8.51 -66.58 -68.08
N LYS A 463 -7.34 -67.21 -68.28
CA LYS A 463 -6.23 -67.17 -67.32
C LYS A 463 -5.69 -65.75 -67.14
N ALA A 464 -5.69 -64.93 -68.20
CA ALA A 464 -5.28 -63.53 -68.14
C ALA A 464 -6.10 -62.73 -67.13
N LEU A 465 -7.43 -62.90 -67.14
CA LEU A 465 -8.33 -62.16 -66.26
C LEU A 465 -8.20 -62.57 -64.79
N ASP A 466 -7.96 -63.85 -64.50
CA ASP A 466 -7.79 -64.31 -63.12
C ASP A 466 -6.45 -63.89 -62.53
N LEU A 467 -5.37 -63.87 -63.34
CA LEU A 467 -4.09 -63.29 -62.94
C LEU A 467 -4.18 -61.76 -62.75
N LEU A 468 -4.88 -61.03 -63.62
CA LEU A 468 -5.10 -59.59 -63.45
C LEU A 468 -5.91 -59.27 -62.18
N LYS A 469 -6.92 -60.08 -61.84
CA LYS A 469 -7.62 -59.97 -60.54
C LYS A 469 -6.69 -60.25 -59.36
N ALA A 470 -5.79 -61.23 -59.48
CA ALA A 470 -4.82 -61.52 -58.44
C ALA A 470 -3.84 -60.35 -58.23
N ILE A 471 -3.37 -59.72 -59.31
CA ILE A 471 -2.53 -58.51 -59.25
C ILE A 471 -3.31 -57.33 -58.66
N GLN A 472 -4.58 -57.15 -59.03
CA GLN A 472 -5.45 -56.12 -58.44
C GLN A 472 -5.64 -56.31 -56.93
N ASN A 473 -5.77 -57.56 -56.47
CA ASN A 473 -5.81 -57.88 -55.05
C ASN A 473 -4.48 -57.61 -54.36
N LYS A 474 -3.34 -57.90 -54.99
CA LYS A 474 -2.01 -57.53 -54.47
C LYS A 474 -1.88 -56.00 -54.33
N TRP A 475 -2.26 -55.24 -55.35
CA TRP A 475 -2.26 -53.78 -55.33
C TRP A 475 -3.12 -53.19 -54.21
N GLY A 476 -4.32 -53.76 -53.99
CA GLY A 476 -5.24 -53.33 -52.94
C GLY A 476 -4.76 -53.67 -51.52
N LYS A 477 -3.89 -54.67 -51.37
CA LYS A 477 -3.26 -55.02 -50.09
C LYS A 477 -2.11 -54.07 -49.73
N ILE A 478 -1.44 -53.49 -50.72
CA ILE A 478 -0.35 -52.53 -50.46
C ILE A 478 -0.93 -51.22 -49.94
N GLY A 479 -0.37 -50.74 -48.82
CA GLY A 479 -0.81 -49.56 -48.10
C GLY A 479 -0.63 -48.24 -48.85
N TYR A 480 -0.70 -47.14 -48.12
CA TYR A 480 -0.60 -45.81 -48.69
C TYR A 480 0.82 -45.50 -49.21
N VAL A 481 0.89 -44.65 -50.23
CA VAL A 481 2.12 -44.15 -50.87
C VAL A 481 2.29 -42.65 -50.60
N PRO A 482 3.50 -42.08 -50.77
CA PRO A 482 3.76 -40.68 -50.44
C PRO A 482 2.79 -39.76 -51.19
N ILE A 483 2.23 -38.79 -50.48
CA ILE A 483 1.12 -37.96 -50.97
C ILE A 483 1.47 -37.28 -52.31
N LYS A 484 2.74 -36.89 -52.51
CA LYS A 484 3.22 -36.25 -53.74
C LYS A 484 3.17 -37.16 -54.97
N THR A 485 3.40 -38.46 -54.81
CA THR A 485 3.49 -39.44 -55.91
C THR A 485 2.24 -40.30 -56.04
N ARG A 486 1.37 -40.27 -55.03
CA ARG A 486 0.12 -41.05 -54.95
C ARG A 486 -0.72 -40.96 -56.22
N ASP A 487 -1.03 -39.75 -56.67
CA ASP A 487 -1.99 -39.55 -57.76
C ASP A 487 -1.41 -40.00 -59.11
N ARG A 488 -0.11 -39.76 -59.32
CA ARG A 488 0.61 -40.22 -60.51
C ARG A 488 0.61 -41.74 -60.59
N VAL A 489 1.05 -42.41 -59.53
CA VAL A 489 1.17 -43.87 -59.46
C VAL A 489 -0.18 -44.55 -59.60
N LEU A 490 -1.22 -43.98 -58.98
CA LEU A 490 -2.59 -44.47 -59.11
C LEU A 490 -3.13 -44.35 -60.53
N ASN A 491 -2.85 -43.26 -61.23
CA ASN A 491 -3.29 -43.07 -62.61
C ASN A 491 -2.53 -44.00 -63.58
N GLU A 492 -1.21 -44.12 -63.45
CA GLU A 492 -0.41 -45.05 -64.27
C GLU A 492 -0.91 -46.50 -64.12
N TYR A 493 -1.17 -46.96 -62.89
CA TYR A 493 -1.76 -48.28 -62.64
C TYR A 493 -3.15 -48.44 -63.29
N ARG A 494 -4.03 -47.44 -63.13
CA ARG A 494 -5.39 -47.47 -63.71
C ARG A 494 -5.36 -47.55 -65.23
N ASP A 495 -4.51 -46.78 -65.88
CA ASP A 495 -4.42 -46.74 -67.34
C ASP A 495 -3.93 -48.08 -67.90
N ILE A 496 -2.91 -48.68 -67.28
CA ILE A 496 -2.38 -49.99 -67.70
C ILE A 496 -3.41 -51.09 -67.49
N ILE A 497 -4.03 -51.16 -66.30
CA ILE A 497 -5.09 -52.14 -65.99
C ILE A 497 -6.26 -51.99 -66.98
N ASN A 498 -6.73 -50.78 -67.22
CA ASN A 498 -7.83 -50.52 -68.15
C ASN A 498 -7.49 -50.96 -69.58
N ASN A 499 -6.26 -50.73 -70.04
CA ASN A 499 -5.80 -51.16 -71.35
C ASN A 499 -5.71 -52.69 -71.44
N LEU A 500 -5.13 -53.37 -70.44
CA LEU A 500 -5.06 -54.83 -70.40
C LEU A 500 -6.45 -55.47 -70.38
N PHE A 501 -7.36 -54.95 -69.54
CA PHE A 501 -8.75 -55.44 -69.52
C PHE A 501 -9.47 -55.19 -70.85
N LYS A 502 -9.22 -54.08 -71.55
CA LYS A 502 -9.79 -53.82 -72.90
C LYS A 502 -9.28 -54.83 -73.92
N THR A 503 -7.98 -55.11 -73.95
CA THR A 503 -7.37 -56.06 -74.90
C THR A 503 -7.89 -57.48 -74.69
N TYR A 504 -7.88 -57.97 -73.45
CA TYR A 504 -8.32 -59.34 -73.15
C TYR A 504 -9.86 -59.50 -73.13
N LYS A 505 -10.65 -58.45 -72.83
CA LYS A 505 -12.12 -58.48 -73.02
C LYS A 505 -12.55 -58.31 -74.48
N GLY A 506 -11.84 -57.51 -75.27
CA GLY A 506 -12.08 -57.34 -76.71
C GLY A 506 -11.93 -58.67 -77.45
N SER A 507 -10.86 -59.41 -77.12
CA SER A 507 -10.65 -60.78 -77.58
C SER A 507 -11.83 -61.72 -77.26
N MET A 508 -12.46 -61.56 -76.08
CA MET A 508 -13.68 -62.32 -75.72
C MET A 508 -14.94 -61.89 -76.50
N TYR A 509 -15.08 -60.61 -76.91
CA TYR A 509 -16.18 -60.15 -77.76
C TYR A 509 -16.06 -60.74 -79.16
N GLU A 510 -14.86 -60.71 -79.75
CA GLU A 510 -14.59 -61.35 -81.04
C GLU A 510 -14.84 -62.85 -80.99
N HIS A 511 -14.37 -63.54 -79.95
CA HIS A 511 -14.55 -64.99 -79.80
C HIS A 511 -16.03 -65.38 -79.57
N LYS A 512 -16.82 -64.54 -78.86
CA LYS A 512 -18.28 -64.72 -78.75
C LYS A 512 -19.01 -64.41 -80.06
N MET A 513 -18.55 -63.44 -80.84
CA MET A 513 -19.09 -63.10 -82.16
C MET A 513 -18.79 -64.18 -83.18
N GLU A 514 -17.61 -64.81 -83.10
CA GLU A 514 -17.18 -65.92 -83.96
C GLU A 514 -17.98 -67.20 -83.66
N LYS A 515 -18.23 -67.53 -82.38
CA LYS A 515 -19.17 -68.58 -81.96
C LYS A 515 -20.63 -68.29 -82.36
N PHE A 516 -21.02 -67.02 -82.43
CA PHE A 516 -22.35 -66.63 -82.91
C PHE A 516 -22.45 -66.77 -84.43
N LYS A 517 -21.45 -66.34 -85.19
CA LYS A 517 -21.37 -66.53 -86.65
C LYS A 517 -21.40 -68.02 -87.01
N SER A 518 -20.65 -68.87 -86.30
CA SER A 518 -20.66 -70.32 -86.54
C SER A 518 -22.02 -70.97 -86.23
N LYS A 519 -22.72 -70.49 -85.19
CA LYS A 519 -24.10 -70.90 -84.86
C LYS A 519 -25.13 -70.42 -85.89
N VAL A 520 -25.00 -69.20 -86.41
CA VAL A 520 -25.88 -68.68 -87.47
C VAL A 520 -25.67 -69.46 -88.78
N SER A 521 -24.42 -69.80 -89.13
CA SER A 521 -24.14 -70.63 -90.32
C SER A 521 -24.66 -72.06 -90.22
N SER A 522 -24.79 -72.64 -89.02
CA SER A 522 -25.34 -74.00 -88.85
C SER A 522 -26.87 -74.05 -88.87
N ILE A 523 -27.55 -72.94 -88.56
CA ILE A 523 -29.02 -72.83 -88.55
C ILE A 523 -29.59 -72.51 -89.95
N LYS A 524 -28.73 -72.28 -90.95
CA LYS A 524 -29.07 -71.87 -92.34
C LYS A 524 -30.05 -72.81 -93.08
N ALA A 525 -30.22 -74.05 -92.63
CA ALA A 525 -31.15 -75.02 -93.19
C ALA A 525 -32.63 -74.80 -92.80
N ASN A 526 -32.93 -73.98 -91.78
CA ASN A 526 -34.30 -73.78 -91.29
C ASN A 526 -34.66 -72.29 -91.17
N LYS A 527 -35.19 -71.71 -92.26
CA LYS A 527 -35.57 -70.28 -92.35
C LYS A 527 -36.55 -69.83 -91.26
N GLY A 528 -37.36 -70.73 -90.70
CA GLY A 528 -38.28 -70.42 -89.59
C GLY A 528 -37.56 -70.11 -88.28
N SER A 529 -36.46 -70.80 -87.97
CA SER A 529 -35.67 -70.59 -86.74
C SER A 529 -34.87 -69.29 -86.80
N LEU A 530 -34.33 -68.95 -87.98
CA LEU A 530 -33.62 -67.68 -88.21
C LEU A 530 -34.55 -66.48 -88.02
N ASN A 531 -35.79 -66.57 -88.50
CA ASN A 531 -36.79 -65.52 -88.29
C ASN A 531 -37.20 -65.37 -86.81
N HIS A 532 -37.34 -66.48 -86.08
CA HIS A 532 -37.64 -66.44 -84.65
C HIS A 532 -36.48 -65.85 -83.83
N ASP A 533 -35.24 -66.22 -84.13
CA ASP A 533 -34.05 -65.66 -83.49
C ASP A 533 -33.87 -64.18 -83.84
N ARG A 534 -34.16 -63.79 -85.09
CA ARG A 534 -34.21 -62.39 -85.53
C ARG A 534 -35.25 -61.60 -84.74
N GLU A 535 -36.46 -62.12 -84.63
CA GLU A 535 -37.56 -61.47 -83.91
C GLU A 535 -37.26 -61.37 -82.41
N ARG A 536 -36.65 -62.39 -81.81
CA ARG A 536 -36.17 -62.37 -80.41
C ARG A 536 -35.11 -61.31 -80.19
N LEU A 537 -34.14 -61.19 -81.10
CA LEU A 537 -33.10 -60.16 -81.04
C LEU A 537 -33.67 -58.76 -81.23
N ILE A 538 -34.61 -58.56 -82.17
CA ILE A 538 -35.30 -57.29 -82.40
C ILE A 538 -36.15 -56.91 -81.18
N ASN A 539 -36.89 -57.85 -80.60
CA ASN A 539 -37.67 -57.60 -79.39
C ASN A 539 -36.77 -57.26 -78.21
N LYS A 540 -35.59 -57.88 -78.10
CA LYS A 540 -34.61 -57.52 -77.07
C LYS A 540 -33.98 -56.14 -77.32
N ILE A 541 -33.72 -55.78 -78.57
CA ILE A 541 -33.27 -54.43 -78.95
C ILE A 541 -34.33 -53.40 -78.54
N LYS A 542 -35.59 -53.62 -78.89
CA LYS A 542 -36.70 -52.74 -78.51
C LYS A 542 -36.83 -52.59 -77.00
N GLN A 543 -36.68 -53.69 -76.25
CA GLN A 543 -36.70 -53.65 -74.78
C GLN A 543 -35.55 -52.80 -74.23
N LEU A 544 -34.32 -53.02 -74.70
CA LEU A 544 -33.16 -52.28 -74.23
C LEU A 544 -33.18 -50.81 -74.67
N GLU A 545 -33.75 -50.49 -75.84
CA GLU A 545 -33.98 -49.11 -76.29
C GLU A 545 -35.02 -48.41 -75.40
N ALA A 546 -36.09 -49.10 -75.01
CA ALA A 546 -37.05 -48.60 -74.03
C ALA A 546 -36.42 -48.39 -72.64
N ASP A 547 -35.56 -49.32 -72.20
CA ASP A 547 -34.82 -49.20 -70.94
C ASP A 547 -33.85 -48.02 -70.97
N VAL A 548 -33.17 -47.76 -72.11
CA VAL A 548 -32.32 -46.58 -72.28
C VAL A 548 -33.13 -45.29 -72.15
N ILE A 549 -34.29 -45.20 -72.80
CA ILE A 549 -35.18 -44.05 -72.70
C ILE A 549 -35.64 -43.85 -71.25
N LEU A 550 -35.98 -44.93 -70.54
CA LEU A 550 -36.38 -44.86 -69.13
C LEU A 550 -35.22 -44.40 -68.24
N LEU A 551 -34.01 -44.90 -68.45
CA LEU A 551 -32.82 -44.47 -67.71
C LEU A 551 -32.46 -43.01 -68.02
N GLU A 552 -32.58 -42.56 -69.26
CA GLU A 552 -32.36 -41.16 -69.66
C GLU A 552 -33.39 -40.22 -69.03
N ASN A 553 -34.67 -40.62 -69.01
CA ASN A 553 -35.73 -39.87 -68.31
C ASN A 553 -35.48 -39.82 -66.80
N ASN A 554 -35.01 -40.92 -66.20
CA ASN A 554 -34.65 -40.98 -64.79
C ASN A 554 -33.47 -40.04 -64.47
N ILE A 555 -32.44 -39.93 -65.34
CA ILE A 555 -31.36 -38.93 -65.19
C ILE A 555 -31.92 -37.52 -65.16
N GLY A 556 -32.88 -37.19 -66.03
CA GLY A 556 -33.55 -35.90 -66.03
C GLY A 556 -34.22 -35.56 -64.69
N PHE A 557 -34.64 -36.59 -63.93
CA PHE A 557 -35.20 -36.45 -62.59
C PHE A 557 -34.12 -36.23 -61.52
N PHE A 558 -32.98 -36.93 -61.61
CA PHE A 558 -31.87 -36.81 -60.66
C PHE A 558 -31.05 -35.52 -60.82
N ALA A 559 -31.01 -34.94 -62.02
CA ALA A 559 -30.29 -33.70 -62.33
C ALA A 559 -30.75 -32.47 -61.50
N LYS A 560 -31.91 -32.54 -60.84
CA LYS A 560 -32.45 -31.46 -59.99
C LYS A 560 -32.03 -31.56 -58.51
N SER A 561 -31.32 -32.61 -58.09
CA SER A 561 -30.91 -32.82 -56.70
C SER A 561 -29.43 -32.51 -56.47
N LYS A 562 -29.13 -31.66 -55.47
CA LYS A 562 -27.77 -31.13 -55.19
C LYS A 562 -26.73 -32.17 -54.76
N ASN A 563 -27.14 -33.38 -54.35
CA ASN A 563 -26.23 -34.44 -53.87
C ASN A 563 -26.25 -35.72 -54.73
N ALA A 564 -26.83 -35.68 -55.93
CA ALA A 564 -27.04 -36.88 -56.75
C ALA A 564 -25.89 -37.22 -57.73
N GLN A 565 -24.77 -36.48 -57.73
CA GLN A 565 -23.75 -36.58 -58.77
C GLN A 565 -23.15 -37.99 -58.92
N ALA A 566 -22.93 -38.71 -57.81
CA ALA A 566 -22.45 -40.09 -57.86
C ALA A 566 -23.48 -41.05 -58.48
N MET A 567 -24.77 -40.85 -58.18
CA MET A 567 -25.86 -41.66 -58.73
C MET A 567 -26.12 -41.36 -60.20
N ILE A 568 -25.96 -40.09 -60.61
CA ILE A 568 -26.01 -39.66 -62.02
C ILE A 568 -24.91 -40.37 -62.82
N ASN A 569 -23.67 -40.33 -62.33
CA ASN A 569 -22.54 -41.00 -62.99
C ASN A 569 -22.77 -42.52 -63.12
N ASP A 570 -23.36 -43.18 -62.11
CA ASP A 570 -23.68 -44.60 -62.17
C ASP A 570 -24.79 -44.92 -63.21
N VAL A 571 -25.82 -44.07 -63.31
CA VAL A 571 -26.89 -44.22 -64.31
C VAL A 571 -26.37 -43.92 -65.72
N GLU A 572 -25.51 -42.92 -65.89
CA GLU A 572 -24.84 -42.62 -67.17
C GLU A 572 -23.97 -43.80 -67.65
N ASN A 573 -23.21 -44.42 -66.76
CA ASN A 573 -22.43 -45.62 -67.06
C ASN A 573 -23.33 -46.79 -67.48
N LYS A 574 -24.48 -46.97 -66.82
CA LYS A 574 -25.48 -47.99 -67.20
C LYS A 574 -26.10 -47.71 -68.58
N ILE A 575 -26.41 -46.45 -68.89
CA ILE A 575 -26.92 -46.06 -70.22
C ILE A 575 -25.89 -46.37 -71.29
N LYS A 576 -24.62 -46.00 -71.06
CA LYS A 576 -23.53 -46.28 -72.00
C LYS A 576 -23.36 -47.78 -72.25
N ALA A 577 -23.32 -48.59 -71.20
CA ALA A 577 -23.25 -50.05 -71.32
C ALA A 577 -24.47 -50.64 -72.05
N THR A 578 -25.67 -50.12 -71.79
CA THR A 578 -26.91 -50.58 -72.45
C THR A 578 -26.93 -50.21 -73.93
N LYS A 579 -26.46 -49.01 -74.29
CA LYS A 579 -26.29 -48.58 -75.69
C LYS A 579 -25.27 -49.43 -76.43
N GLU A 580 -24.13 -49.74 -75.82
CA GLU A 580 -23.13 -50.65 -76.39
C GLU A 580 -23.72 -52.06 -76.63
N ASN A 581 -24.52 -52.57 -75.70
CA ASN A 581 -25.25 -53.83 -75.88
C ASN A 581 -26.24 -53.77 -77.05
N VAL A 582 -27.01 -52.68 -77.18
CA VAL A 582 -27.93 -52.47 -78.32
C VAL A 582 -27.17 -52.48 -79.65
N ILE A 583 -26.01 -51.82 -79.73
CA ILE A 583 -25.15 -51.82 -80.93
C ILE A 583 -24.72 -53.26 -81.27
N SER A 584 -24.22 -54.01 -80.28
CA SER A 584 -23.80 -55.41 -80.50
C SER A 584 -24.95 -56.33 -80.97
N LEU A 585 -26.16 -56.12 -80.47
CA LEU A 585 -27.34 -56.88 -80.90
C LEU A 585 -27.79 -56.47 -82.31
N LYS A 586 -27.71 -55.17 -82.66
CA LYS A 586 -27.96 -54.69 -84.03
C LYS A 586 -26.96 -55.28 -85.03
N GLU A 587 -25.70 -55.41 -84.66
CA GLU A 587 -24.69 -56.09 -85.48
C GLU A 587 -25.02 -57.58 -85.67
N LYS A 588 -25.48 -58.27 -84.63
CA LYS A 588 -25.94 -59.67 -84.74
C LYS A 588 -27.17 -59.81 -85.65
N VAL A 589 -28.11 -58.88 -85.59
CA VAL A 589 -29.26 -58.84 -86.50
C VAL A 589 -28.81 -58.58 -87.94
N LYS A 590 -27.87 -57.66 -88.18
CA LYS A 590 -27.27 -57.44 -89.52
C LYS A 590 -26.59 -58.69 -90.07
N ILE A 591 -25.92 -59.47 -89.23
CA ILE A 591 -25.31 -60.75 -89.64
C ILE A 591 -26.38 -61.77 -90.05
N ILE A 592 -27.52 -61.81 -89.35
CA ILE A 592 -28.67 -62.64 -89.74
C ILE A 592 -29.31 -62.13 -91.04
N ASP A 593 -29.44 -60.81 -91.22
CA ASP A 593 -30.04 -60.20 -92.42
C ASP A 593 -29.17 -60.37 -93.69
N ASN A 594 -27.86 -60.58 -93.52
CA ASN A 594 -26.90 -60.81 -94.60
C ASN A 594 -26.72 -62.30 -94.97
N GLN A 595 -27.45 -63.22 -94.33
CA GLN A 595 -27.37 -64.68 -94.55
C GLN A 595 -28.49 -65.20 -95.44
#